data_AF-A0AAV6YH98-F1
#
_entry.id   AF-A0AAV6YH98-F1
#
_cell.length_a   1.000
_cell.length_b   1.000
_cell.length_c   1.000
_cell.angle_alpha   90.00
_cell.angle_beta   90.00
_cell.angle_gamma   90.00
#
_symmetry.space_group_name_H-M   'P 1'
#
loop_
_entity.id
_entity.type
_entity.pdbx_description
1 polymer ?
#
loop_
_entity_poly.entity_id
_entity_poly.type
_entity_poly.pdbx_seq_one_letter_code
_entity_poly.pdbx_strand_id
1 'polypeptide(L)'
;MELMKKDNLKIQAWKTWDLHGRINEKINENGFNFCRHCSNHGRYCVISESSMEEKEKMVAIRDSLKDVHNILIYLQSVKSSHKRETDEALSRLEKSRNLLIEMINKCSEKERKIDVIEELMKFLGDGKNEFPWNLKVKFCKSRQQREDVASDDSRMAGKFEFLLNDSNNIHLDVLCGRG
;
A
#
# COMPACT_ATOMS: atom_id res chain seq x y z
N MET A 1 -4.42 -13.35 10.01
CA MET A 1 -4.55 -11.91 10.27
C MET A 1 -5.56 -11.38 9.27
N GLU A 2 -6.84 -11.35 9.65
CA GLU A 2 -7.92 -10.90 8.78
C GLU A 2 -7.69 -9.46 8.33
N LEU A 3 -7.59 -9.27 7.01
CA LEU A 3 -7.41 -7.97 6.37
C LEU A 3 -8.58 -7.07 6.76
N MET A 4 -8.31 -6.10 7.63
CA MET A 4 -9.27 -5.07 8.03
C MET A 4 -9.99 -4.51 6.80
N LYS A 5 -11.34 -4.56 6.81
CA LYS A 5 -12.22 -4.01 5.79
C LYS A 5 -11.88 -2.53 5.54
N LYS A 6 -12.09 -2.04 4.30
CA LYS A 6 -11.75 -0.66 3.88
C LYS A 6 -12.29 0.41 4.84
N ASP A 7 -13.49 0.19 5.38
CA ASP A 7 -14.13 1.12 6.32
C ASP A 7 -13.45 1.13 7.69
N ASN A 8 -12.88 0.00 8.11
CA ASN A 8 -12.14 -0.06 9.37
C ASN A 8 -10.87 0.79 9.33
N LEU A 9 -10.11 0.78 8.21
CA LEU A 9 -8.91 1.62 8.09
C LEU A 9 -9.22 3.12 8.16
N LYS A 10 -10.31 3.56 7.52
CA LYS A 10 -10.77 4.95 7.60
C LYS A 10 -11.16 5.34 9.03
N ILE A 11 -11.91 4.45 9.71
CA ILE A 11 -12.32 4.67 11.11
C ILE A 11 -11.10 4.77 12.01
N GLN A 12 -10.10 3.89 11.86
CA GLN A 12 -8.87 3.96 12.64
C GLN A 12 -8.09 5.25 12.35
N ALA A 13 -7.94 5.63 11.08
CA ALA A 13 -7.22 6.85 10.71
C ALA A 13 -7.86 8.10 11.36
N TRP A 14 -9.19 8.17 11.36
CA TRP A 14 -9.93 9.25 12.01
C TRP A 14 -9.73 9.23 13.54
N LYS A 15 -9.88 8.07 14.19
CA LYS A 15 -9.67 7.93 15.64
C LYS A 15 -8.26 8.34 16.06
N THR A 16 -7.23 7.91 15.32
CA THR A 16 -5.85 8.28 15.61
C THR A 16 -5.64 9.79 15.50
N TRP A 17 -6.26 10.43 14.50
CA TRP A 17 -6.16 11.88 14.33
C TRP A 17 -6.92 12.68 15.40
N ASP A 18 -8.09 12.21 15.82
CA ASP A 18 -8.84 12.77 16.95
C ASP A 18 -8.00 12.73 18.24
N LEU A 19 -7.42 11.58 18.56
CA LEU A 19 -6.54 11.44 19.72
C LEU A 19 -5.30 12.34 19.63
N HIS A 20 -4.70 12.45 18.45
CA HIS A 20 -3.59 13.38 18.20
C HIS A 20 -4.00 14.83 18.52
N GLY A 21 -5.18 15.27 18.04
CA GLY A 21 -5.73 16.59 18.31
C GLY A 21 -5.91 16.84 19.82
N ARG A 22 -6.56 15.91 20.52
CA ARG A 22 -6.81 16.00 21.97
C ARG A 22 -5.53 16.05 22.81
N ILE A 23 -4.49 15.30 22.42
CA ILE A 23 -3.19 15.38 23.09
C ILE A 23 -2.52 16.72 22.80
N ASN A 24 -2.61 17.21 21.56
CA ASN A 24 -2.05 18.50 21.20
C ASN A 24 -2.72 19.65 21.96
N GLU A 25 -4.03 19.61 22.17
CA GLU A 25 -4.76 20.55 23.02
C GLU A 25 -4.25 20.52 24.46
N LYS A 26 -4.13 19.34 25.08
CA LYS A 26 -3.60 19.20 26.44
C LYS A 26 -2.17 19.71 26.61
N ILE A 27 -1.31 19.48 25.62
CA ILE A 27 0.07 20.01 25.62
C ILE A 27 0.07 21.55 25.67
N ASN A 28 -0.90 22.19 25.00
CA ASN A 28 -1.02 23.64 24.93
C ASN A 28 -1.71 24.22 26.17
N GLU A 29 -2.70 23.53 26.75
CA GLU A 29 -3.39 23.92 27.98
C GLU A 29 -2.46 23.92 29.21
N ASN A 30 -1.49 23.00 29.26
CA ASN A 30 -0.47 22.96 30.32
C ASN A 30 0.63 24.05 30.15
N GLY A 31 0.48 24.95 29.18
CA GLY A 31 1.38 26.07 28.95
C GLY A 31 1.05 27.26 29.86
N PHE A 32 1.74 27.33 31.00
CA PHE A 32 1.83 28.48 31.94
C PHE A 32 0.62 28.73 32.86
N ASN A 33 0.57 28.00 33.98
CA ASN A 33 -0.14 28.47 35.16
C ASN A 33 0.73 29.49 35.89
N PHE A 34 0.40 30.78 35.75
CA PHE A 34 1.03 31.83 36.53
C PHE A 34 0.62 31.66 37.99
N CYS A 35 1.60 31.67 38.91
CA CYS A 35 1.31 31.69 40.33
C CYS A 35 0.43 32.90 40.67
N ARG A 36 -0.80 32.66 41.16
CA ARG A 36 -1.74 33.71 41.59
C ARG A 36 -1.13 34.67 42.61
N HIS A 37 -0.24 34.16 43.47
CA HIS A 37 0.49 34.96 44.45
C HIS A 37 1.52 35.89 43.79
N CYS A 38 2.24 35.43 42.76
CA CYS A 38 3.27 36.24 42.09
C CYS A 38 2.67 37.25 41.09
N SER A 39 1.59 36.88 40.38
CA SER A 39 0.90 37.76 39.42
C SER A 39 0.40 39.05 40.09
N ASN A 40 -0.11 38.96 41.33
CA ASN A 40 -0.54 40.12 42.11
C ASN A 40 0.62 41.05 42.57
N HIS A 41 1.88 40.60 42.46
CA HIS A 41 3.07 41.37 42.86
C HIS A 41 3.91 41.81 41.65
N GLY A 42 3.39 41.69 40.42
CA GLY A 42 4.14 42.02 39.20
C GLY A 42 5.31 41.09 38.92
N ARG A 43 5.35 39.90 39.54
CA ARG A 43 6.39 38.88 39.34
C ARG A 43 5.79 37.68 38.59
N TYR A 44 6.48 37.21 37.56
CA TYR A 44 6.08 36.01 36.85
C TYR A 44 6.77 34.79 37.47
N CYS A 45 6.09 34.09 38.38
CA CYS A 45 6.52 32.77 38.79
C CYS A 45 5.82 31.75 37.89
N VAL A 46 6.60 31.05 37.07
CA VAL A 46 6.11 29.91 36.30
C VAL A 46 5.93 28.75 37.28
N ILE A 47 4.69 28.40 37.60
CA ILE A 47 4.44 27.11 38.26
C ILE A 47 4.50 26.06 37.17
N SER A 48 5.56 25.25 37.19
CA SER A 48 5.71 24.06 36.35
C SER A 48 4.76 22.97 36.87
N GLU A 49 3.46 23.09 36.60
CA GLU A 49 2.46 22.14 37.13
C GLU A 49 2.43 20.79 36.40
N SER A 50 3.15 20.64 35.27
CA SER A 50 3.57 19.34 34.72
C SER A 50 5.10 19.29 34.71
N SER A 51 5.72 18.18 35.12
CA SER A 51 7.17 18.04 34.96
C SER A 51 7.51 18.18 33.46
N MET A 52 8.62 18.84 33.15
CA MET A 52 9.11 18.97 31.77
C MET A 52 9.14 17.61 31.05
N GLU A 53 9.49 16.56 31.79
CA GLU A 53 9.47 15.16 31.37
C GLU A 53 8.08 14.66 30.95
N GLU A 54 7.00 15.02 31.65
CA GLU A 54 5.64 14.62 31.29
C GLU A 54 5.19 15.29 29.98
N LYS A 55 5.58 16.55 29.76
CA LYS A 55 5.32 17.26 28.51
C LYS A 55 6.09 16.61 27.34
N GLU A 56 7.35 16.26 27.54
CA GLU A 56 8.14 15.54 26.55
C GLU A 56 7.51 14.19 26.17
N LYS A 57 7.03 13.43 27.17
CA LYS A 57 6.30 12.18 26.94
C LYS A 57 5.03 12.39 26.11
N MET A 58 4.24 13.42 26.42
CA MET A 58 3.03 13.73 25.65
C MET A 58 3.36 14.13 24.20
N VAL A 59 4.42 14.90 23.99
CA VAL A 59 4.91 15.25 22.64
C VAL A 59 5.32 13.99 21.88
N ALA A 60 6.08 13.09 22.49
CA ALA A 60 6.49 11.83 21.87
C ALA A 60 5.29 10.94 21.50
N ILE A 61 4.26 10.88 22.36
CA ILE A 61 3.01 10.15 22.08
C ILE A 61 2.27 10.80 20.91
N ARG A 62 2.13 12.14 20.90
CA ARG A 62 1.50 12.88 19.80
C ARG A 62 2.19 12.57 18.48
N ASP A 63 3.51 12.66 18.43
CA ASP A 63 4.27 12.43 17.19
C ASP A 63 4.14 10.96 16.74
N SER A 64 4.15 10.02 17.69
CA SER A 64 3.87 8.60 17.39
C SER A 64 2.46 8.38 16.82
N LEU A 65 1.44 9.09 17.33
CA LEU A 65 0.08 9.03 16.77
C LEU A 65 0.04 9.60 15.34
N LYS A 66 0.77 10.67 15.07
CA LYS A 66 0.90 11.22 13.71
C LYS A 66 1.50 10.20 12.75
N ASP A 67 2.53 9.47 13.18
CA ASP A 67 3.15 8.42 12.38
C ASP A 67 2.18 7.26 12.11
N VAL A 68 1.45 6.80 13.14
CA VAL A 68 0.40 5.78 12.97
C VAL A 68 -0.68 6.24 11.99
N HIS A 69 -1.12 7.50 12.10
CA HIS A 69 -2.10 8.07 11.16
C HIS A 69 -1.57 8.06 9.72
N ASN A 70 -0.33 8.52 9.51
CA ASN A 70 0.31 8.54 8.19
C ASN A 70 0.40 7.13 7.59
N ILE A 71 0.77 6.12 8.40
CA ILE A 71 0.84 4.72 7.97
C ILE A 71 -0.56 4.21 7.57
N LEU A 72 -1.60 4.56 8.32
CA LEU A 72 -2.98 4.15 8.00
C LEU A 72 -3.47 4.76 6.67
N ILE A 73 -3.20 6.04 6.43
CA ILE A 73 -3.53 6.71 5.17
C ILE A 73 -2.75 6.09 4.00
N TYR A 74 -1.45 5.85 4.19
CA TYR A 74 -0.63 5.19 3.19
C TYR A 74 -1.16 3.80 2.84
N LEU A 75 -1.48 2.97 3.85
CA LEU A 75 -2.05 1.64 3.65
C LEU A 75 -3.38 1.69 2.88
N GLN A 76 -4.23 2.68 3.18
CA GLN A 76 -5.48 2.89 2.45
C GLN A 76 -5.23 3.25 0.97
N SER A 77 -4.22 4.09 0.70
CA SER A 77 -3.80 4.45 -0.65
C SER A 77 -3.33 3.22 -1.43
N VAL A 78 -2.41 2.44 -0.86
CA VAL A 78 -1.88 1.20 -1.46
C VAL A 78 -3.00 0.22 -1.77
N LYS A 79 -3.91 -0.04 -0.82
CA LYS A 79 -5.06 -0.93 -1.04
C LYS A 79 -5.96 -0.44 -2.17
N SER A 80 -6.16 0.87 -2.28
CA SER A 80 -7.01 1.45 -3.32
C SER A 80 -6.36 1.37 -4.70
N SER A 81 -5.04 1.64 -4.79
CA SER A 81 -4.29 1.51 -6.05
C SER A 81 -4.26 0.06 -6.52
N HIS A 82 -3.89 -0.87 -5.63
CA HIS A 82 -3.85 -2.29 -5.96
C HIS A 82 -5.21 -2.79 -6.44
N LYS A 83 -6.31 -2.38 -5.79
CA LYS A 83 -7.66 -2.73 -6.26
C LYS A 83 -7.90 -2.22 -7.68
N ARG A 84 -7.61 -0.94 -7.94
CA ARG A 84 -7.77 -0.34 -9.28
C ARG A 84 -6.93 -1.06 -10.33
N GLU A 85 -5.67 -1.35 -10.04
CA GLU A 85 -4.76 -2.08 -10.93
C GLU A 85 -5.25 -3.49 -11.22
N THR A 86 -5.78 -4.17 -10.19
CA THR A 86 -6.37 -5.51 -10.35
C THR A 86 -7.63 -5.45 -11.22
N ASP A 87 -8.53 -4.51 -10.95
CA ASP A 87 -9.78 -4.33 -11.71
C ASP A 87 -9.46 -3.98 -13.18
N GLU A 88 -8.46 -3.13 -13.43
CA GLU A 88 -8.00 -2.78 -14.78
C GLU A 88 -7.40 -3.99 -15.51
N ALA A 89 -6.51 -4.74 -14.84
CA ALA A 89 -5.90 -5.93 -15.41
C ALA A 89 -6.95 -6.99 -15.77
N LEU A 90 -7.93 -7.23 -14.90
CA LEU A 90 -9.06 -8.12 -15.16
C LEU A 90 -9.90 -7.63 -16.35
N SER A 91 -10.22 -6.34 -16.42
CA SER A 91 -10.98 -5.78 -17.55
C SER A 91 -10.24 -5.94 -18.88
N ARG A 92 -8.91 -5.71 -18.89
CA ARG A 92 -8.08 -5.91 -20.10
C ARG A 92 -8.07 -7.38 -20.51
N LEU A 93 -7.97 -8.28 -19.54
CA LEU A 93 -7.97 -9.71 -19.78
C LEU A 93 -9.30 -10.21 -20.34
N GLU A 94 -10.43 -9.71 -19.83
CA GLU A 94 -11.77 -10.00 -20.35
C GLU A 94 -11.97 -9.49 -21.77
N LYS A 95 -11.50 -8.28 -22.08
CA LYS A 95 -11.52 -7.76 -23.45
C LYS A 95 -10.73 -8.67 -24.39
N SER A 96 -9.52 -9.08 -24.01
CA SER A 96 -8.71 -10.01 -24.80
C SER A 96 -9.40 -11.37 -24.98
N ARG A 97 -10.00 -11.92 -23.91
CA ARG A 97 -10.79 -13.16 -23.98
C ARG A 97 -11.93 -13.04 -24.98
N ASN A 98 -12.70 -11.96 -24.95
CA ASN A 98 -13.83 -11.76 -25.86
C ASN A 98 -13.38 -11.61 -27.32
N LEU A 99 -12.27 -10.89 -27.56
CA LEU A 99 -11.66 -10.81 -28.90
C LEU A 99 -11.21 -12.18 -29.41
N LEU A 100 -10.60 -13.01 -28.55
CA LEU A 100 -10.23 -14.38 -28.88
C LEU A 100 -11.44 -15.24 -29.26
N ILE A 101 -12.52 -15.19 -28.47
CA ILE A 101 -13.77 -15.88 -28.78
C ILE A 101 -14.34 -15.43 -30.13
N GLU A 102 -14.36 -14.12 -30.41
CA GLU A 102 -14.81 -13.59 -31.69
C GLU A 102 -13.96 -14.07 -32.87
N MET A 103 -12.63 -14.06 -32.73
CA MET A 103 -11.71 -14.57 -33.74
C MET A 103 -11.91 -16.06 -34.01
N ILE A 104 -12.07 -16.86 -32.95
CA ILE A 104 -12.32 -18.29 -33.09
C ILE A 104 -13.65 -18.56 -33.81
N ASN A 105 -14.72 -17.86 -33.43
CA ASN A 105 -16.03 -17.99 -34.09
C ASN A 105 -15.93 -17.73 -35.60
N LYS A 106 -15.20 -16.69 -36.02
CA LYS A 106 -14.95 -16.37 -37.44
C LYS A 106 -14.16 -17.46 -38.17
N CYS A 107 -13.24 -18.14 -37.48
CA CYS A 107 -12.48 -19.26 -38.05
C CYS A 107 -13.34 -20.52 -38.22
N SER A 108 -14.20 -20.82 -37.24
CA SER A 108 -15.08 -22.00 -37.26
C SER A 108 -16.16 -21.94 -38.35
N GLU A 109 -16.50 -20.76 -38.86
CA GLU A 109 -17.45 -20.60 -39.98
C GLU A 109 -16.87 -21.05 -41.34
N LYS A 110 -15.54 -21.14 -41.47
CA LYS A 110 -14.88 -21.29 -42.77
C LYS A 110 -14.31 -22.68 -43.06
N GLU A 111 -13.97 -23.49 -42.07
CA GLU A 111 -13.39 -24.83 -42.32
C GLU A 111 -13.53 -25.77 -41.12
N ARG A 112 -13.48 -27.08 -41.39
CA ARG A 112 -13.67 -28.23 -40.47
C ARG A 112 -13.21 -27.94 -39.02
N LYS A 113 -14.03 -28.37 -38.06
CA LYS A 113 -13.72 -28.41 -36.62
C LYS A 113 -12.30 -28.93 -36.37
N ILE A 114 -11.40 -28.04 -35.98
CA ILE A 114 -10.06 -28.36 -35.52
C ILE A 114 -10.17 -28.63 -34.02
N ASP A 115 -9.74 -29.81 -33.57
CA ASP A 115 -9.83 -30.26 -32.18
C ASP A 115 -9.24 -29.23 -31.19
N VAL A 116 -8.10 -28.63 -31.55
CA VAL A 116 -7.42 -27.57 -30.79
C VAL A 116 -8.30 -26.32 -30.61
N ILE A 117 -9.12 -25.98 -31.60
CA ILE A 117 -10.04 -24.84 -31.52
C ILE A 117 -11.18 -25.14 -30.54
N GLU A 118 -11.69 -26.37 -30.52
CA GLU A 118 -12.72 -26.79 -29.57
C GLU A 118 -12.20 -26.82 -28.13
N GLU A 119 -10.96 -27.29 -27.92
CA GLU A 119 -10.30 -27.24 -26.62
C GLU A 119 -10.09 -25.79 -26.15
N LEU A 120 -9.64 -24.90 -27.05
CA LEU A 120 -9.48 -23.48 -26.75
C LEU A 120 -10.81 -22.81 -26.38
N MET A 121 -11.90 -23.15 -27.08
CA MET A 121 -13.24 -22.65 -26.73
C MET A 121 -13.74 -23.17 -25.39
N LYS A 122 -13.48 -24.43 -25.05
CA LYS A 122 -13.80 -24.97 -23.71
C LYS A 122 -13.01 -24.24 -22.62
N PHE A 123 -11.73 -23.95 -22.86
CA PHE A 123 -10.89 -23.20 -21.94
C PHE A 123 -11.40 -21.76 -21.73
N LEU A 124 -11.72 -21.05 -22.81
CA LEU A 124 -12.21 -19.67 -22.73
C LEU A 124 -13.66 -19.59 -22.22
N GLY A 125 -14.44 -20.67 -22.31
CA GLY A 125 -15.85 -20.70 -21.96
C GLY A 125 -16.73 -19.95 -22.97
N ASP A 126 -18.02 -19.85 -22.66
CA ASP A 126 -19.05 -19.39 -23.60
C ASP A 126 -19.13 -17.86 -23.83
N GLY A 127 -18.24 -17.08 -23.21
CA GLY A 127 -18.22 -15.62 -23.27
C GLY A 127 -19.42 -14.92 -22.61
N LYS A 128 -20.47 -15.65 -22.23
CA LYS A 128 -21.70 -15.11 -21.63
C LYS A 128 -21.60 -15.04 -20.12
N ASN A 129 -20.87 -15.97 -19.52
CA ASN A 129 -20.59 -15.96 -18.09
C ASN A 129 -19.28 -15.21 -17.81
N GLU A 130 -19.28 -14.49 -16.70
CA GLU A 130 -18.07 -13.92 -16.10
C GLU A 130 -17.07 -15.07 -15.92
N PHE A 131 -15.88 -14.94 -16.51
CA PHE A 131 -14.90 -16.01 -16.44
C PHE A 131 -14.50 -16.17 -14.98
N PRO A 132 -14.41 -17.40 -14.44
CA PRO A 132 -14.04 -17.58 -13.04
C PRO A 132 -12.54 -17.28 -12.88
N TRP A 133 -12.19 -15.98 -12.82
CA TRP A 133 -10.88 -15.46 -12.46
C TRP A 133 -10.58 -15.69 -10.98
N ASN A 134 -10.96 -16.85 -10.43
CA ASN A 134 -10.64 -17.26 -9.07
C ASN A 134 -9.13 -17.53 -8.90
N LEU A 135 -8.28 -16.61 -9.38
CA LEU A 135 -6.94 -16.35 -8.92
C LEU A 135 -7.01 -15.78 -7.50
N LYS A 136 -7.41 -16.62 -6.54
CA LYS A 136 -6.86 -16.49 -5.19
C LYS A 136 -5.40 -16.89 -5.31
N VAL A 137 -4.55 -15.96 -5.75
CA VAL A 137 -3.11 -16.15 -5.86
C VAL A 137 -2.58 -16.47 -4.46
N LYS A 138 -2.46 -17.76 -4.15
CA LYS A 138 -1.63 -18.23 -3.04
C LYS A 138 -0.19 -18.08 -3.49
N PHE A 139 0.42 -16.92 -3.25
CA PHE A 139 1.87 -16.83 -3.37
C PHE A 139 2.50 -17.82 -2.37
N CYS A 140 3.37 -18.67 -2.89
CA CYS A 140 4.02 -19.78 -2.21
C CYS A 140 4.73 -19.35 -0.91
N LYS A 141 4.40 -20.02 0.20
CA LYS A 141 5.37 -20.24 1.28
C LYS A 141 6.39 -21.26 0.80
N SER A 142 7.45 -20.80 0.14
CA SER A 142 8.61 -21.64 -0.15
C SER A 142 9.90 -20.83 -0.02
N ARG A 143 10.30 -20.54 1.21
CA ARG A 143 11.69 -20.20 1.54
C ARG A 143 12.04 -20.71 2.93
N GLN A 144 12.26 -22.01 3.02
CA GLN A 144 13.10 -22.57 4.09
C GLN A 144 13.55 -23.96 3.67
N GLN A 145 14.59 -24.02 2.82
CA GLN A 145 15.53 -25.13 2.88
C GLN A 145 16.92 -24.61 2.56
N ARG A 146 17.83 -24.99 3.45
CA ARG A 146 19.30 -24.89 3.42
C ARG A 146 19.87 -23.55 3.86
N GLU A 147 20.25 -23.53 5.14
CA GLU A 147 21.60 -23.13 5.57
C GLU A 147 21.83 -23.67 6.99
N ASP A 148 22.10 -24.97 7.08
CA ASP A 148 22.84 -25.56 8.20
C ASP A 148 24.24 -25.88 7.68
N VAL A 149 25.13 -24.89 7.60
CA VAL A 149 26.58 -25.13 7.60
C VAL A 149 27.30 -23.95 8.29
N ALA A 150 27.83 -24.26 9.46
CA ALA A 150 29.01 -23.70 10.13
C ALA A 150 29.17 -22.16 10.20
N SER A 151 28.97 -21.69 11.43
CA SER A 151 29.62 -20.54 12.05
C SER A 151 31.10 -20.41 11.67
N ASP A 152 31.48 -19.29 11.04
CA ASP A 152 32.46 -18.36 11.63
C ASP A 152 32.64 -17.08 10.79
N ASP A 153 32.83 -16.00 11.54
CA ASP A 153 33.48 -14.73 11.19
C ASP A 153 32.74 -13.63 10.40
N SER A 154 32.32 -12.61 11.17
CA SER A 154 32.62 -11.18 10.96
C SER A 154 32.19 -10.46 9.67
N ARG A 155 31.07 -9.70 9.75
CA ARG A 155 30.99 -8.23 9.58
C ARG A 155 29.57 -7.75 9.25
N MET A 156 29.04 -6.91 10.14
CA MET A 156 27.88 -6.06 9.90
C MET A 156 28.24 -4.90 8.97
N ALA A 157 27.58 -4.80 7.81
CA ALA A 157 27.16 -3.53 7.19
C ALA A 157 26.23 -3.85 6.01
N GLY A 158 24.92 -3.72 6.25
CA GLY A 158 23.88 -3.91 5.24
C GLY A 158 23.99 -2.90 4.10
N LYS A 159 24.24 -3.41 2.90
CA LYS A 159 24.11 -2.67 1.65
C LYS A 159 22.69 -2.92 1.12
N PHE A 160 21.80 -1.95 1.34
CA PHE A 160 20.46 -1.94 0.75
C PHE A 160 20.61 -1.44 -0.68
N GLU A 161 20.72 -2.38 -1.63
CA GLU A 161 20.82 -2.10 -3.06
C GLU A 161 19.77 -2.97 -3.76
N PHE A 162 18.58 -2.41 -3.99
CA PHE A 162 17.60 -3.01 -4.89
C PHE A 162 17.81 -2.39 -6.26
N LEU A 163 18.56 -3.10 -7.11
CA LEU A 163 18.68 -2.80 -8.53
C LEU A 163 17.34 -3.09 -9.20
N LEU A 164 16.65 -2.04 -9.64
CA LEU A 164 15.74 -2.11 -10.78
C LEU A 164 16.54 -1.73 -12.00
N ASN A 165 16.83 -2.71 -12.85
CA ASN A 165 17.15 -2.62 -14.28
C ASN A 165 17.42 -4.07 -14.72
N ASP A 166 16.92 -4.61 -15.82
CA ASP A 166 16.63 -4.10 -17.15
C ASP A 166 15.81 -5.23 -17.85
N SER A 167 15.12 -5.13 -18.97
CA SER A 167 14.90 -4.14 -20.03
C SER A 167 13.91 -4.82 -21.00
N ASN A 168 13.13 -4.05 -21.76
CA ASN A 168 12.88 -4.41 -23.15
C ASN A 168 12.71 -3.13 -23.97
N ASN A 169 13.83 -2.84 -24.62
CA ASN A 169 14.20 -1.82 -25.57
C ASN A 169 13.33 -1.89 -26.85
N ILE A 170 12.78 -0.77 -27.30
CA ILE A 170 12.57 -0.52 -28.73
C ILE A 170 13.15 0.85 -29.05
N HIS A 171 14.27 0.78 -29.76
CA HIS A 171 15.08 1.86 -30.28
C HIS A 171 14.56 2.25 -31.67
N LEU A 172 14.31 3.54 -31.90
CA LEU A 172 14.25 4.13 -33.24
C LEU A 172 14.68 5.59 -33.14
N ASP A 173 15.98 5.79 -33.34
CA ASP A 173 16.58 7.09 -33.60
C ASP A 173 16.38 7.49 -35.08
N VAL A 174 16.58 8.79 -35.30
CA VAL A 174 16.87 9.49 -36.56
C VAL A 174 15.64 10.05 -37.29
N LEU A 175 15.38 11.35 -37.10
CA LEU A 175 15.86 12.38 -38.04
C LEU A 175 15.78 13.80 -37.42
N CYS A 176 16.93 14.45 -37.47
CA CYS A 176 17.19 15.86 -37.20
C CYS A 176 16.52 16.76 -38.27
N GLY A 177 16.06 17.95 -37.91
CA GLY A 177 15.61 18.93 -38.91
C GLY A 177 15.05 20.23 -38.30
N ARG A 178 15.85 21.30 -38.41
CA ARG A 178 15.57 22.69 -38.04
C ARG A 178 14.25 23.24 -38.61
N GLY A 179 13.68 24.19 -37.88
CA GLY A 179 12.70 25.18 -38.33
C GLY A 179 12.52 26.22 -37.24
#